data_AF-A0A1Y1QC35-F1
#
_entry.id   AF-A0A1Y1QC35-F1
#
_cell.length_a   1.000
_cell.length_b   1.000
_cell.length_c   1.000
_cell.angle_alpha   90.00
_cell.angle_beta   90.00
_cell.angle_gamma   90.00
#
_symmetry.space_group_name_H-M   'P 1'
#
loop_
_entity.id
_entity.type
_entity.pdbx_description
1 polymer ?
#
loop_
_entity_poly.entity_id
_entity_poly.type
_entity_poly.pdbx_seq_one_letter_code
_entity_poly.pdbx_strand_id
1 'polypeptide(L)'
;MNRRNFLKLAGATGLAGVFTGAGRNTYAANLHTGKVLLTVHLGGGWDHSSFSDPRENPAINQWASTLKAGVAGNLRYAPMAENAAFFNKYYKSLLLVNGIDMQTNGHDAASRTRNTGNLMDGFPSTNELYAAAVGAALPMPFVRQGGFDSTVGIMPFTALPDESLLRTLANPNFNSGTKTYYAPSHLDLLHRYEQERLTVQQQQPDNLPRWQRKLDELQRARVGSAEIKALGTVLPATLDTNDLAGMKRNGIRELHMFLVLAAAGMTATGSFGTGGWDSHGNHDNAHTNTLTDMTRLLDYLWTKAEGMGLGDRLVVHVTSDVGRTPGYNATNGKDHWSLGSDFIMAKNAPWANRIVGVSGPAHQRVKINLNTLLPDNNGVYLQTKHVHAELRKLLGIDSHALAQRYNLKAEAMALFNPAVSSGIRV
;
A
#
# COMPACT_ATOMS: atom_id res chain seq x y z
N MET A 1 -32.70 -24.90 -0.78
CA MET A 1 -32.13 -23.56 -1.07
C MET A 1 -31.16 -23.65 -2.24
N ASN A 2 -31.41 -22.90 -3.32
CA ASN A 2 -30.68 -23.03 -4.57
C ASN A 2 -29.35 -22.25 -4.48
N ARG A 3 -28.19 -22.92 -4.54
CA ARG A 3 -26.83 -22.31 -4.42
C ARG A 3 -26.63 -21.11 -5.37
N ARG A 4 -27.32 -21.12 -6.52
CA ARG A 4 -27.32 -20.03 -7.50
C ARG A 4 -28.03 -18.75 -7.03
N ASN A 5 -29.05 -18.88 -6.19
CA ASN A 5 -29.73 -17.71 -5.61
C ASN A 5 -28.94 -17.11 -4.44
N PHE A 6 -28.21 -17.94 -3.69
CA PHE A 6 -27.30 -17.46 -2.64
C PHE A 6 -26.13 -16.64 -3.21
N LEU A 7 -25.53 -17.08 -4.33
CA LEU A 7 -24.45 -16.34 -4.99
C LEU A 7 -24.93 -15.05 -5.69
N LYS A 8 -26.15 -15.05 -6.25
CA LYS A 8 -26.77 -13.83 -6.77
C LYS A 8 -27.08 -12.81 -5.68
N LEU A 9 -27.47 -13.29 -4.49
CA LEU A 9 -27.69 -12.43 -3.34
C LEU A 9 -26.35 -11.89 -2.81
N ALA A 10 -25.33 -12.74 -2.66
CA ALA A 10 -23.99 -12.37 -2.19
C ALA A 10 -23.27 -11.37 -3.12
N GLY A 11 -23.40 -11.53 -4.45
CA GLY A 11 -22.81 -10.61 -5.43
C GLY A 11 -23.44 -9.22 -5.46
N ALA A 12 -24.70 -9.09 -5.01
CA ALA A 12 -25.39 -7.80 -4.88
C ALA A 12 -25.26 -7.21 -3.45
N THR A 13 -25.07 -8.04 -2.42
CA THR A 13 -24.92 -7.59 -1.03
C THR A 13 -23.47 -7.29 -0.63
N GLY A 14 -22.46 -7.67 -1.43
CA GLY A 14 -21.05 -7.36 -1.15
C GLY A 14 -20.68 -5.87 -1.16
N LEU A 15 -21.52 -5.02 -1.75
CA LEU A 15 -21.39 -3.54 -1.74
C LEU A 15 -22.38 -2.85 -0.78
N ALA A 16 -23.21 -3.61 -0.06
CA ALA A 16 -24.26 -3.08 0.81
C ALA A 16 -24.26 -3.81 2.16
N GLY A 17 -23.14 -3.73 2.87
CA GLY A 17 -23.06 -4.10 4.29
C GLY A 17 -23.84 -3.09 5.16
N VAL A 18 -25.09 -3.44 5.47
CA VAL A 18 -25.84 -3.16 6.71
C VAL A 18 -25.48 -1.87 7.47
N PHE A 19 -26.14 -0.76 7.10
CA PHE A 19 -26.51 0.29 8.06
C PHE A 19 -27.95 0.71 7.77
N THR A 20 -28.84 0.45 8.73
CA THR A 20 -30.24 0.84 8.70
C THR A 20 -30.37 2.36 8.87
N GLY A 21 -31.16 2.99 8.01
CA GLY A 21 -31.90 4.21 8.36
C GLY A 21 -31.12 5.53 8.40
N ALA A 22 -30.65 6.01 7.25
CA ALA A 22 -30.65 7.44 6.89
C ALA A 22 -30.37 7.52 5.39
N GLY A 23 -31.13 8.33 4.66
CA GLY A 23 -30.98 8.48 3.21
C GLY A 23 -29.54 8.80 2.83
N ARG A 24 -28.80 7.80 2.33
CA ARG A 24 -27.54 8.04 1.66
C ARG A 24 -27.86 8.44 0.24
N ASN A 25 -27.53 9.68 -0.10
CA ASN A 25 -27.32 10.06 -1.49
C ASN A 25 -26.31 9.07 -2.07
N THR A 26 -26.77 8.19 -2.96
CA THR A 26 -25.89 7.38 -3.79
C THR A 26 -25.22 8.34 -4.77
N TYR A 27 -24.06 8.88 -4.40
CA TYR A 27 -23.24 9.65 -5.33
C TYR A 27 -22.76 8.71 -6.44
N ALA A 28 -22.70 9.19 -7.69
CA ALA A 28 -21.91 8.51 -8.71
C ALA A 28 -20.48 8.36 -8.15
N ALA A 29 -19.88 7.18 -8.30
CA ALA A 29 -18.55 6.96 -7.78
C ALA A 29 -17.57 7.76 -8.64
N ASN A 30 -17.13 8.92 -8.16
CA ASN A 30 -16.07 9.65 -8.83
C ASN A 30 -14.80 8.80 -8.74
N LEU A 31 -14.23 8.45 -9.90
CA LEU A 31 -12.95 7.74 -9.97
C LEU A 31 -11.89 8.52 -9.21
N HIS A 32 -11.05 7.80 -8.47
CA HIS A 32 -9.97 8.39 -7.71
C HIS A 32 -8.92 9.00 -8.63
N THR A 33 -8.64 10.29 -8.45
CA THR A 33 -7.60 11.03 -9.19
C THR A 33 -6.44 11.47 -8.30
N GLY A 34 -6.58 11.36 -6.98
CA GLY A 34 -5.56 11.77 -6.01
C GLY A 34 -4.39 10.80 -5.88
N LYS A 35 -3.59 10.98 -4.82
CA LYS A 35 -2.46 10.09 -4.48
C LYS A 35 -2.95 8.67 -4.22
N VAL A 36 -2.18 7.68 -4.64
CA VAL A 36 -2.43 6.27 -4.38
C VAL A 36 -1.38 5.77 -3.40
N LEU A 37 -1.81 5.36 -2.20
CA LEU A 37 -0.90 4.81 -1.19
C LEU A 37 -0.81 3.30 -1.35
N LEU A 38 0.39 2.76 -1.54
CA LEU A 38 0.65 1.32 -1.42
C LEU A 38 1.58 1.08 -0.23
N THR A 39 1.12 0.30 0.75
CA THR A 39 1.96 -0.13 1.86
C THR A 39 2.46 -1.55 1.61
N VAL A 40 3.78 -1.73 1.56
CA VAL A 40 4.42 -3.04 1.42
C VAL A 40 4.95 -3.47 2.78
N HIS A 41 4.38 -4.54 3.31
CA HIS A 41 4.74 -5.10 4.61
C HIS A 41 5.63 -6.33 4.44
N LEU A 42 6.85 -6.23 4.96
CA LEU A 42 7.88 -7.26 4.94
C LEU A 42 7.79 -8.06 6.25
N GLY A 43 6.96 -9.10 6.28
CA GLY A 43 6.64 -9.86 7.49
C GLY A 43 7.76 -10.80 7.92
N GLY A 44 8.19 -10.68 9.18
CA GLY A 44 9.22 -11.53 9.78
C GLY A 44 10.44 -10.79 10.29
N GLY A 45 10.56 -9.48 10.12
CA GLY A 45 11.68 -8.70 10.65
C GLY A 45 12.73 -8.39 9.60
N TRP A 46 12.52 -7.28 8.91
CA TRP A 46 13.50 -6.72 8.02
C TRP A 46 14.79 -6.32 8.76
N ASP A 47 15.95 -6.64 8.16
CA ASP A 47 17.25 -6.18 8.68
C ASP A 47 17.72 -4.92 7.96
N HIS A 48 17.60 -3.79 8.65
CA HIS A 48 18.05 -2.51 8.14
C HIS A 48 19.58 -2.40 8.01
N SER A 49 20.38 -3.20 8.74
CA SER A 49 21.84 -3.24 8.58
C SER A 49 22.26 -3.84 7.24
N SER A 50 21.39 -4.69 6.68
CA SER A 50 21.56 -5.38 5.41
C SER A 50 20.98 -4.58 4.21
N PHE A 51 20.50 -3.36 4.43
CA PHE A 51 19.96 -2.50 3.37
C PHE A 51 20.27 -1.01 3.54
N SER A 52 19.55 -0.27 4.38
CA SER A 52 19.50 1.21 4.41
C SER A 52 20.27 1.88 5.55
N ASP A 53 20.73 1.11 6.53
CA ASP A 53 21.51 1.61 7.67
C ASP A 53 22.73 0.72 7.94
N PRO A 54 23.60 0.50 6.94
CA PRO A 54 24.70 -0.43 7.05
C PRO A 54 25.71 0.02 8.11
N ARG A 55 26.28 -0.98 8.79
CA ARG A 55 27.41 -0.82 9.71
C ARG A 55 28.58 -1.61 9.16
N GLU A 56 29.72 -0.95 8.99
CA GLU A 56 30.99 -1.59 8.62
C GLU A 56 31.63 -2.23 9.86
N ASN A 57 30.89 -3.16 10.44
CA ASN A 57 31.25 -3.90 11.64
C ASN A 57 30.95 -5.38 11.41
N PRO A 58 31.97 -6.27 11.34
CA PRO A 58 31.79 -7.70 11.15
C PRO A 58 30.90 -8.39 12.20
N ALA A 59 30.77 -7.81 13.40
CA ALA A 59 29.87 -8.32 14.42
C ALA A 59 28.39 -8.04 14.11
N ILE A 60 28.10 -7.06 13.25
CA ILE A 60 26.75 -6.67 12.83
C ILE A 60 26.41 -7.22 11.44
N ASN A 61 27.40 -7.22 10.56
CA ASN A 61 27.26 -7.59 9.16
C ASN A 61 28.49 -8.39 8.73
N GLN A 62 28.35 -9.67 8.39
CA GLN A 62 29.51 -10.48 8.02
C GLN A 62 30.22 -9.96 6.77
N TRP A 63 29.47 -9.41 5.81
CA TRP A 63 30.06 -8.78 4.61
C TRP A 63 31.07 -7.66 4.94
N ALA A 64 30.97 -7.03 6.12
CA ALA A 64 31.87 -5.95 6.52
C ALA A 64 33.30 -6.43 6.81
N SER A 65 33.56 -7.75 6.82
CA SER A 65 34.92 -8.27 6.89
C SER A 65 35.74 -7.98 5.63
N THR A 66 35.08 -7.84 4.47
CA THR A 66 35.74 -7.74 3.17
C THR A 66 35.18 -6.66 2.26
N LEU A 67 33.94 -6.21 2.51
CA LEU A 67 33.24 -5.22 1.69
C LEU A 67 32.95 -3.95 2.51
N LYS A 68 32.71 -2.86 1.77
CA LYS A 68 32.31 -1.56 2.32
C LYS A 68 30.92 -1.19 1.84
N ALA A 69 30.22 -0.41 2.65
CA ALA A 69 28.92 0.10 2.26
C ALA A 69 29.03 1.07 1.07
N GLY A 70 28.06 0.97 0.15
CA GLY A 70 27.99 1.85 -1.01
C GLY A 70 27.19 3.13 -0.72
N VAL A 71 27.27 4.08 -1.65
CA VAL A 71 26.56 5.36 -1.60
C VAL A 71 25.83 5.61 -2.91
N ALA A 72 24.60 6.11 -2.84
CA ALA A 72 23.83 6.61 -3.98
C ALA A 72 23.14 7.93 -3.59
N GLY A 73 23.57 9.04 -4.19
CA GLY A 73 23.16 10.36 -3.74
C GLY A 73 23.58 10.61 -2.29
N ASN A 74 22.63 10.97 -1.43
CA ASN A 74 22.83 11.14 0.01
C ASN A 74 22.45 9.89 0.82
N LEU A 75 22.22 8.76 0.16
CA LEU A 75 21.84 7.50 0.78
C LEU A 75 23.04 6.56 0.87
N ARG A 76 23.06 5.74 1.92
CA ARG A 76 24.04 4.67 2.10
C ARG A 76 23.32 3.32 1.99
N TYR A 77 23.97 2.34 1.38
CA TYR A 77 23.40 1.00 1.26
C TYR A 77 24.40 -0.11 1.59
N ALA A 78 23.90 -1.22 2.12
CA ALA A 78 24.70 -2.42 2.34
C ALA A 78 25.05 -3.09 0.98
N PRO A 79 26.28 -3.58 0.79
CA PRO A 79 26.73 -4.23 -0.44
C PRO A 79 26.23 -5.68 -0.50
N MET A 80 24.92 -5.86 -0.45
CA MET A 80 24.23 -7.14 -0.36
C MET A 80 23.12 -7.21 -1.41
N ALA A 81 22.84 -8.41 -1.91
CA ALA A 81 21.82 -8.65 -2.94
C ALA A 81 21.95 -7.65 -4.12
N GLU A 82 20.82 -7.10 -4.59
CA GLU A 82 20.75 -6.12 -5.68
C GLU A 82 20.62 -4.67 -5.16
N ASN A 83 20.98 -4.41 -3.90
CA ASN A 83 20.84 -3.09 -3.28
C ASN A 83 21.54 -2.01 -4.10
N ALA A 84 22.75 -2.25 -4.58
CA ALA A 84 23.49 -1.26 -5.36
C ALA A 84 22.72 -0.80 -6.60
N ALA A 85 22.11 -1.73 -7.36
CA ALA A 85 21.31 -1.40 -8.53
C ALA A 85 20.04 -0.62 -8.13
N PHE A 86 19.34 -1.10 -7.10
CA PHE A 86 18.10 -0.47 -6.61
C PHE A 86 18.35 0.98 -6.14
N PHE A 87 19.33 1.20 -5.27
CA PHE A 87 19.63 2.53 -4.74
C PHE A 87 20.13 3.48 -5.83
N ASN A 88 21.00 3.03 -6.73
CA ASN A 88 21.46 3.88 -7.84
C ASN A 88 20.32 4.29 -8.78
N LYS A 89 19.34 3.41 -8.99
CA LYS A 89 18.15 3.73 -9.81
C LYS A 89 17.18 4.67 -9.08
N TYR A 90 16.98 4.48 -7.78
CA TYR A 90 15.84 5.08 -7.06
C TYR A 90 16.19 6.12 -5.99
N TYR A 91 17.47 6.48 -5.77
CA TYR A 91 17.83 7.41 -4.69
C TYR A 91 17.05 8.75 -4.72
N LYS A 92 16.73 9.26 -5.91
CA LYS A 92 15.93 10.50 -6.09
C LYS A 92 14.46 10.38 -5.69
N SER A 93 13.96 9.16 -5.53
CA SER A 93 12.58 8.88 -5.13
C SER A 93 12.48 8.36 -3.70
N LEU A 94 13.61 8.06 -3.03
CA LEU A 94 13.66 7.39 -1.73
C LEU A 94 13.84 8.37 -0.56
N LEU A 95 13.09 8.15 0.51
CA LEU A 95 13.37 8.65 1.86
C LEU A 95 13.56 7.45 2.79
N LEU A 96 14.73 7.35 3.43
CA LEU A 96 15.01 6.30 4.42
C LEU A 96 14.71 6.83 5.82
N VAL A 97 13.96 6.06 6.60
CA VAL A 97 13.60 6.39 7.99
C VAL A 97 14.24 5.36 8.90
N ASN A 98 15.34 5.70 9.57
CA ASN A 98 16.12 4.77 10.40
C ASN A 98 15.90 5.01 11.90
N GLY A 99 16.01 3.95 12.70
CA GLY A 99 15.97 4.04 14.17
C GLY A 99 14.57 4.23 14.74
N ILE A 100 13.56 3.64 14.11
CA ILE A 100 12.17 3.67 14.59
C ILE A 100 12.06 2.74 15.81
N ASP A 101 11.87 3.31 17.01
CA ASP A 101 11.58 2.58 18.25
C ASP A 101 10.13 2.11 18.22
N MET A 102 9.95 0.80 18.12
CA MET A 102 8.63 0.15 18.09
C MET A 102 8.10 -0.11 19.49
N GLN A 103 8.96 -0.01 20.51
CA GLN A 103 8.69 -0.32 21.92
C GLN A 103 8.20 -1.75 22.18
N THR A 104 8.37 -2.64 21.20
CA THR A 104 8.05 -4.06 21.27
C THR A 104 8.97 -4.82 20.32
N ASN A 105 9.21 -6.09 20.60
CA ASN A 105 9.93 -7.02 19.75
C ASN A 105 9.10 -8.26 19.39
N GLY A 106 7.78 -8.25 19.63
CA GLY A 106 6.87 -9.34 19.23
C GLY A 106 6.09 -9.00 17.96
N HIS A 107 5.98 -9.97 17.04
CA HIS A 107 5.37 -9.77 15.71
C HIS A 107 4.01 -9.08 15.73
N ASP A 108 3.07 -9.52 16.59
CA ASP A 108 1.69 -9.01 16.56
C ASP A 108 1.61 -7.52 16.96
N ALA A 109 2.25 -7.17 18.09
CA ALA A 109 2.27 -5.80 18.56
C ALA A 109 3.09 -4.89 17.62
N ALA A 110 4.18 -5.41 17.07
CA ALA A 110 5.03 -4.69 16.14
C ALA A 110 4.29 -4.43 14.82
N SER A 111 3.68 -5.45 14.21
CA SER A 111 2.80 -5.32 13.04
C SER A 111 1.73 -4.26 13.24
N ARG A 112 1.06 -4.25 14.40
CA ARG A 112 0.03 -3.25 14.73
C ARG A 112 0.59 -1.84 14.74
N THR A 113 1.65 -1.59 15.50
CA THR A 113 2.19 -0.23 15.63
C THR A 113 2.82 0.28 14.34
N ARG A 114 3.35 -0.62 13.51
CA ARG A 114 3.98 -0.30 12.21
C ARG A 114 2.99 -0.01 11.08
N ASN A 115 1.72 -0.37 11.27
CA ASN A 115 0.66 -0.10 10.30
C ASN A 115 -0.30 0.99 10.77
N THR A 116 -0.42 1.21 12.09
CA THR A 116 -1.38 2.17 12.68
C THR A 116 -0.72 3.41 13.30
N GLY A 117 0.56 3.32 13.67
CA GLY A 117 1.26 4.29 14.51
C GLY A 117 0.95 4.16 16.01
N ASN A 118 0.24 3.10 16.45
CA ASN A 118 -0.12 2.89 17.84
C ASN A 118 0.02 1.41 18.25
N LEU A 119 0.52 1.16 19.46
CA LEU A 119 0.63 -0.19 20.03
C LEU A 119 -0.70 -0.74 20.54
N MET A 120 -1.62 0.15 20.91
CA MET A 120 -2.94 -0.20 21.40
C MET A 120 -3.88 -0.54 20.24
N ASP A 121 -4.82 -1.43 20.51
CA ASP A 121 -5.96 -1.65 19.62
C ASP A 121 -6.85 -0.40 19.50
N GLY A 122 -7.68 -0.37 18.46
CA GLY A 122 -8.64 0.71 18.23
C GLY A 122 -8.13 1.87 17.37
N PHE A 123 -6.96 1.72 16.73
CA PHE A 123 -6.47 2.65 15.71
C PHE A 123 -6.55 2.02 14.31
N PRO A 124 -7.08 2.74 13.29
CA PRO A 124 -7.06 2.27 11.91
C PRO A 124 -5.62 2.22 11.40
N SER A 125 -5.36 1.32 10.45
CA SER A 125 -4.14 1.44 9.64
C SER A 125 -4.14 2.75 8.85
N THR A 126 -2.96 3.22 8.41
CA THR A 126 -2.89 4.40 7.53
C THR A 126 -3.72 4.18 6.25
N ASN A 127 -3.71 2.96 5.70
CA ASN A 127 -4.49 2.60 4.52
C ASN A 127 -6.00 2.69 4.79
N GLU A 128 -6.50 2.08 5.87
CA GLU A 128 -7.92 2.17 6.24
C GLU A 128 -8.34 3.64 6.43
N LEU A 129 -7.55 4.42 7.17
CA LEU A 129 -7.86 5.82 7.44
C LEU A 129 -7.86 6.66 6.15
N TYR A 130 -6.89 6.45 5.26
CA TYR A 130 -6.81 7.15 3.99
C TYR A 130 -7.99 6.79 3.08
N ALA A 131 -8.30 5.49 2.96
CA ALA A 131 -9.46 5.02 2.23
C ALA A 131 -10.78 5.60 2.75
N ALA A 132 -10.94 5.70 4.07
CA ALA A 132 -12.12 6.32 4.69
C ALA A 132 -12.22 7.83 4.39
N ALA A 133 -11.09 8.53 4.35
CA ALA A 133 -11.03 9.97 4.15
C ALA A 133 -11.24 10.40 2.70
N VAL A 134 -10.63 9.70 1.73
CA VAL A 134 -10.64 10.11 0.32
C VAL A 134 -11.42 9.18 -0.60
N GLY A 135 -11.73 7.96 -0.14
CA GLY A 135 -12.23 6.88 -0.98
C GLY A 135 -13.66 6.43 -0.68
N ALA A 136 -14.41 7.08 0.21
CA ALA A 136 -15.69 6.55 0.70
C ALA A 136 -16.75 6.27 -0.39
N ALA A 137 -16.64 6.91 -1.55
CA ALA A 137 -17.52 6.68 -2.71
C ALA A 137 -16.94 5.70 -3.75
N LEU A 138 -15.72 5.22 -3.58
CA LEU A 138 -15.07 4.31 -4.52
C LEU A 138 -15.62 2.88 -4.38
N PRO A 139 -15.59 2.07 -5.45
CA PRO A 139 -16.01 0.67 -5.38
C PRO A 139 -15.12 -0.20 -4.48
N MET A 140 -13.80 0.05 -4.51
CA MET A 140 -12.81 -0.74 -3.77
C MET A 140 -11.74 0.20 -3.16
N PRO A 141 -12.11 1.08 -2.22
CA PRO A 141 -11.26 2.17 -1.76
C PRO A 141 -9.96 1.69 -1.11
N PHE A 142 -9.99 0.52 -0.49
CA PHE A 142 -8.85 -0.16 0.09
C PHE A 142 -8.78 -1.60 -0.43
N VAL A 143 -7.69 -1.94 -1.12
CA VAL A 143 -7.44 -3.30 -1.64
C VAL A 143 -6.30 -3.97 -0.88
N ARG A 144 -6.47 -5.23 -0.49
CA ARG A 144 -5.47 -5.96 0.30
C ARG A 144 -5.00 -7.25 -0.37
N GLN A 145 -3.69 -7.42 -0.45
CA GLN A 145 -3.01 -8.68 -0.75
C GLN A 145 -1.98 -8.93 0.36
N GLY A 146 -2.42 -9.48 1.49
CA GLY A 146 -1.54 -9.74 2.64
C GLY A 146 -1.14 -8.50 3.46
N GLY A 147 -0.24 -8.71 4.43
CA GLY A 147 0.19 -7.69 5.41
C GLY A 147 -0.73 -7.60 6.62
N PHE A 148 -0.85 -6.43 7.23
CA PHE A 148 -1.76 -6.20 8.36
C PHE A 148 -3.24 -6.23 7.92
N ASP A 149 -4.12 -6.86 8.71
CA ASP A 149 -5.55 -7.05 8.38
C ASP A 149 -6.52 -6.47 9.40
N SER A 150 -6.05 -6.01 10.56
CA SER A 150 -6.95 -5.46 11.56
C SER A 150 -7.51 -4.12 11.09
N THR A 151 -8.81 -3.94 11.31
CA THR A 151 -9.59 -2.76 10.97
C THR A 151 -10.40 -2.31 12.18
N VAL A 152 -10.64 -1.01 12.30
CA VAL A 152 -11.53 -0.44 13.32
C VAL A 152 -12.96 -0.21 12.80
N GLY A 153 -13.25 -0.67 11.58
CA GLY A 153 -14.57 -0.63 10.98
C GLY A 153 -14.96 0.73 10.38
N ILE A 154 -14.00 1.63 10.11
CA ILE A 154 -14.30 2.90 9.44
C ILE A 154 -14.26 2.76 7.91
N MET A 155 -13.50 1.80 7.39
CA MET A 155 -13.51 1.43 5.98
C MET A 155 -13.08 -0.03 5.81
N PRO A 156 -13.93 -0.93 5.26
CA PRO A 156 -13.50 -2.29 4.97
C PRO A 156 -12.46 -2.31 3.83
N PHE A 157 -11.60 -3.32 3.85
CA PHE A 157 -10.78 -3.66 2.69
C PHE A 157 -11.48 -4.70 1.82
N THR A 158 -11.16 -4.66 0.53
CA THR A 158 -11.48 -5.71 -0.44
C THR A 158 -10.23 -6.57 -0.62
N ALA A 159 -10.34 -7.89 -0.41
CA ALA A 159 -9.25 -8.78 -0.79
C ALA A 159 -9.01 -8.67 -2.31
N LEU A 160 -7.76 -8.57 -2.74
CA LEU A 160 -7.43 -8.41 -4.15
C LEU A 160 -8.11 -9.55 -4.94
N PRO A 161 -8.99 -9.25 -5.91
CA PRO A 161 -9.71 -10.28 -6.65
C PRO A 161 -8.72 -11.14 -7.43
N ASP A 162 -9.12 -12.36 -7.79
CA ASP A 162 -8.37 -13.14 -8.78
C ASP A 162 -8.58 -12.57 -10.19
N GLU A 163 -7.75 -13.02 -11.15
CA GLU A 163 -7.80 -12.53 -12.53
C GLU A 163 -9.15 -12.78 -13.20
N SER A 164 -9.78 -13.93 -12.95
CA SER A 164 -11.08 -14.25 -13.54
C SER A 164 -12.14 -13.29 -13.05
N LEU A 165 -12.19 -13.06 -11.73
CA LEU A 165 -13.10 -12.12 -11.13
C LEU A 165 -12.84 -10.69 -11.64
N LEU A 166 -11.58 -10.27 -11.74
CA LEU A 166 -11.24 -8.95 -12.28
C LEU A 166 -11.71 -8.78 -13.73
N ARG A 167 -11.54 -9.80 -14.58
CA ARG A 167 -12.02 -9.80 -15.96
C ARG A 167 -13.54 -9.80 -16.07
N THR A 168 -14.22 -10.58 -15.23
CA THR A 168 -15.69 -10.58 -15.16
C THR A 168 -16.23 -9.25 -14.65
N LEU A 169 -15.55 -8.61 -13.70
CA LEU A 169 -15.89 -7.27 -13.24
C LEU A 169 -15.73 -6.26 -14.37
N ALA A 170 -14.61 -6.28 -15.10
CA ALA A 170 -14.35 -5.38 -16.23
C ALA A 170 -15.31 -5.58 -17.41
N ASN A 171 -15.69 -6.83 -17.67
CA ASN A 171 -16.60 -7.20 -18.74
C ASN A 171 -17.45 -8.39 -18.30
N PRO A 172 -18.72 -8.19 -17.89
CA PRO A 172 -19.61 -9.27 -17.48
C PRO A 172 -19.90 -10.29 -18.60
N ASN A 173 -19.65 -9.94 -19.86
CA ASN A 173 -19.76 -10.83 -21.01
C ASN A 173 -18.49 -11.65 -21.26
N PHE A 174 -17.43 -11.46 -20.47
CA PHE A 174 -16.19 -12.24 -20.54
C PHE A 174 -16.44 -13.71 -20.20
N ASN A 175 -15.95 -14.61 -21.05
CA ASN A 175 -15.97 -16.06 -20.80
C ASN A 175 -14.56 -16.58 -20.50
N SER A 176 -13.64 -16.47 -21.46
CA SER A 176 -12.26 -16.97 -21.32
C SER A 176 -11.36 -16.41 -22.42
N GLY A 177 -10.13 -16.02 -22.08
CA GLY A 177 -9.18 -15.44 -23.04
C GLY A 177 -9.78 -14.24 -23.78
N THR A 178 -10.04 -14.38 -25.08
CA THR A 178 -10.71 -13.36 -25.91
C THR A 178 -12.19 -13.65 -26.18
N LYS A 179 -12.74 -14.74 -25.64
CA LYS A 179 -14.11 -15.20 -25.88
C LYS A 179 -15.11 -14.49 -24.98
N THR A 180 -16.28 -14.21 -25.54
CA THR A 180 -17.44 -13.68 -24.82
C THR A 180 -18.62 -14.66 -24.83
N TYR A 181 -19.58 -14.50 -23.91
CA TYR A 181 -20.80 -15.32 -23.90
C TYR A 181 -21.75 -14.96 -25.05
N TYR A 182 -21.86 -13.67 -25.37
CA TYR A 182 -22.69 -13.13 -26.44
C TYR A 182 -21.87 -12.25 -27.38
N ALA A 183 -22.31 -12.09 -28.62
CA ALA A 183 -21.73 -11.12 -29.54
C ALA A 183 -21.94 -9.69 -28.97
N PRO A 184 -20.93 -8.80 -29.05
CA PRO A 184 -21.08 -7.41 -28.60
C PRO A 184 -22.32 -6.70 -29.18
N SER A 185 -22.62 -6.93 -30.46
CA SER A 185 -23.79 -6.37 -31.15
C SER A 185 -25.13 -6.75 -30.51
N HIS A 186 -25.24 -7.96 -29.94
CA HIS A 186 -26.46 -8.39 -29.25
C HIS A 186 -26.62 -7.67 -27.91
N LEU A 187 -25.52 -7.44 -27.20
CA LEU A 187 -25.55 -6.67 -25.95
C LEU A 187 -25.84 -5.19 -26.22
N ASP A 188 -25.27 -4.62 -27.27
CA ASP A 188 -25.56 -3.23 -27.67
C ASP A 188 -27.04 -3.04 -27.99
N LEU A 189 -27.66 -4.02 -28.68
CA LEU A 189 -29.09 -4.02 -28.95
C LEU A 189 -29.91 -4.12 -27.65
N LEU A 190 -29.51 -4.99 -26.73
CA LEU A 190 -30.18 -5.17 -25.44
C LEU A 190 -30.10 -3.90 -24.58
N HIS A 191 -28.90 -3.33 -24.43
CA HIS A 191 -28.70 -2.09 -23.67
C HIS A 191 -29.48 -0.92 -24.27
N ARG A 192 -29.59 -0.85 -25.60
CA ARG A 192 -30.40 0.18 -26.28
C ARG A 192 -31.86 0.07 -25.88
N TYR A 193 -32.48 -1.10 -26.05
CA TYR A 193 -33.89 -1.28 -25.69
C TYR A 193 -34.17 -1.13 -24.20
N GLU A 194 -33.23 -1.55 -23.33
CA GLU A 194 -33.34 -1.30 -21.90
C GLU A 194 -33.34 0.20 -21.58
N GLN A 195 -32.45 0.97 -22.24
CA GLN A 195 -32.35 2.42 -22.04
C GLN A 195 -33.57 3.16 -22.61
N GLU A 196 -34.04 2.77 -23.79
CA GLU A 196 -35.26 3.31 -24.40
C GLU A 196 -36.48 3.08 -23.48
N ARG A 197 -36.64 1.85 -22.98
CA ARG A 197 -37.71 1.51 -22.04
C ARG A 197 -37.63 2.32 -20.74
N LEU A 198 -36.44 2.47 -20.17
CA LEU A 198 -36.24 3.26 -18.96
C LEU A 198 -36.61 4.73 -19.19
N THR A 199 -36.18 5.31 -20.31
CA THR A 199 -36.49 6.69 -20.69
C THR A 199 -38.00 6.90 -20.83
N VAL A 200 -38.68 5.99 -21.54
CA VAL A 200 -40.14 6.03 -21.69
C VAL A 200 -40.87 5.92 -20.34
N GLN A 201 -40.39 5.07 -19.43
CA GLN A 201 -40.97 4.94 -18.10
C GLN A 201 -40.76 6.19 -17.23
N GLN A 202 -39.61 6.84 -17.34
CA GLN A 202 -39.31 8.07 -16.57
C GLN A 202 -40.15 9.27 -17.01
N GLN A 203 -40.62 9.29 -18.26
CA GLN A 203 -41.42 10.37 -18.83
C GLN A 203 -42.93 10.20 -18.60
N GLN A 204 -43.37 9.13 -17.93
CA GLN A 204 -44.80 8.92 -17.67
C GLN A 204 -45.32 9.97 -16.67
N PRO A 205 -46.36 10.76 -17.03
CA PRO A 205 -46.84 11.85 -16.19
C PRO A 205 -47.49 11.37 -14.88
N ASP A 206 -47.99 10.13 -14.87
CA ASP A 206 -48.74 9.55 -13.75
C ASP A 206 -47.84 8.75 -12.78
N ASN A 207 -46.51 8.88 -12.90
CA ASN A 207 -45.59 8.20 -12.00
C ASN A 207 -45.75 8.70 -10.56
N LEU A 208 -46.10 7.79 -9.65
CA LEU A 208 -46.06 8.08 -8.22
C LEU A 208 -44.63 8.46 -7.79
N PRO A 209 -44.44 9.39 -6.83
CA PRO A 209 -43.11 9.82 -6.39
C PRO A 209 -42.18 8.70 -5.93
N ARG A 210 -42.74 7.60 -5.38
CA ARG A 210 -41.97 6.41 -5.02
C ARG A 210 -41.42 5.68 -6.24
N TRP A 211 -42.21 5.56 -7.31
CA TRP A 211 -41.82 4.87 -8.54
C TRP A 211 -40.77 5.67 -9.29
N GLN A 212 -40.94 6.99 -9.41
CA GLN A 212 -39.94 7.87 -10.00
C GLN A 212 -38.57 7.70 -9.34
N ARG A 213 -38.53 7.70 -8.00
CA ARG A 213 -37.27 7.45 -7.25
C ARG A 213 -36.63 6.10 -7.59
N LYS A 214 -37.42 5.05 -7.84
CA LYS A 214 -36.89 3.72 -8.23
C LYS A 214 -36.36 3.69 -9.66
N LEU A 215 -36.99 4.41 -10.59
CA LEU A 215 -36.46 4.58 -11.94
C LEU A 215 -35.13 5.35 -11.91
N ASP A 216 -35.05 6.42 -11.10
CA ASP A 216 -33.83 7.19 -10.95
C ASP A 216 -32.71 6.38 -10.28
N GLU A 217 -33.04 5.54 -9.28
CA GLU A 217 -32.10 4.57 -8.70
C GLU A 217 -31.59 3.57 -9.74
N LEU A 218 -32.48 3.03 -10.59
CA LEU A 218 -32.12 2.10 -11.66
C LEU A 218 -31.23 2.77 -12.71
N GLN A 219 -31.54 4.01 -13.10
CA GLN A 219 -30.71 4.80 -14.01
C GLN A 219 -29.30 4.98 -13.43
N ARG A 220 -29.20 5.38 -12.15
CA ARG A 220 -27.90 5.54 -11.46
C ARG A 220 -27.13 4.22 -11.39
N ALA A 221 -27.79 3.10 -11.07
CA ALA A 221 -27.14 1.80 -11.03
C ALA A 221 -26.57 1.38 -12.40
N ARG A 222 -27.26 1.74 -13.49
CA ARG A 222 -26.79 1.49 -14.86
C ARG A 222 -25.66 2.45 -15.27
N VAL A 223 -25.70 3.71 -14.84
CA VAL A 223 -24.58 4.64 -15.02
C VAL A 223 -23.35 4.18 -14.24
N GLY A 224 -23.53 3.55 -13.08
CA GLY A 224 -22.51 2.86 -12.27
C GLY A 224 -21.72 1.75 -13.00
N SER A 225 -22.17 1.37 -14.21
CA SER A 225 -21.41 0.49 -15.11
C SER A 225 -20.30 1.23 -15.87
N ALA A 226 -20.26 2.57 -15.85
CA ALA A 226 -19.21 3.37 -16.48
C ALA A 226 -17.87 3.24 -15.75
N GLU A 227 -17.90 3.10 -14.42
CA GLU A 227 -16.74 2.86 -13.56
C GLU A 227 -16.14 1.46 -13.82
N ILE A 228 -17.00 0.49 -14.12
CA ILE A 228 -16.62 -0.84 -14.60
C ILE A 228 -16.00 -0.77 -16.01
N LYS A 229 -16.53 0.08 -16.90
CA LYS A 229 -15.91 0.31 -18.22
C LYS A 229 -14.50 0.89 -18.09
N ALA A 230 -14.26 1.77 -17.12
CA ALA A 230 -12.92 2.31 -16.87
C ALA A 230 -11.91 1.20 -16.58
N LEU A 231 -12.28 0.17 -15.81
CA LEU A 231 -11.45 -1.01 -15.59
C LEU A 231 -11.12 -1.73 -16.91
N GLY A 232 -12.12 -1.93 -17.78
CA GLY A 232 -11.94 -2.54 -19.09
C GLY A 232 -10.99 -1.78 -20.02
N THR A 233 -10.85 -0.45 -19.86
CA THR A 233 -9.91 0.36 -20.67
C THR A 233 -8.45 0.19 -20.28
N VAL A 234 -8.19 -0.19 -19.03
CA VAL A 234 -6.83 -0.29 -18.47
C VAL A 234 -6.37 -1.74 -18.29
N LEU A 235 -7.30 -2.68 -18.14
CA LEU A 235 -7.00 -4.09 -17.94
C LEU A 235 -6.38 -4.70 -19.22
N PRO A 236 -5.11 -5.16 -19.17
CA PRO A 236 -4.47 -5.75 -20.34
C PRO A 236 -5.04 -7.14 -20.69
N ALA A 237 -4.77 -7.58 -21.92
CA ALA A 237 -5.12 -8.93 -22.37
C ALA A 237 -4.45 -10.01 -21.50
N THR A 238 -3.22 -9.77 -21.03
CA THR A 238 -2.49 -10.66 -20.12
C THR A 238 -1.91 -9.85 -18.97
N LEU A 239 -2.01 -10.40 -17.76
CA LEU A 239 -1.30 -9.85 -16.60
C LEU A 239 0.13 -10.39 -16.58
N ASP A 240 1.09 -9.49 -16.38
CA ASP A 240 2.48 -9.83 -16.14
C ASP A 240 2.62 -10.77 -14.92
N THR A 241 3.53 -11.75 -15.04
CA THR A 241 3.91 -12.66 -13.95
C THR A 241 5.41 -12.66 -13.70
N ASN A 242 6.17 -11.94 -14.52
CA ASN A 242 7.63 -11.92 -14.52
C ASN A 242 8.14 -10.54 -14.11
N ASP A 243 9.28 -10.51 -13.42
CA ASP A 243 10.01 -9.28 -13.17
C ASP A 243 10.57 -8.67 -14.47
N LEU A 244 11.20 -7.50 -14.36
CA LEU A 244 11.77 -6.81 -15.52
C LEU A 244 12.98 -7.54 -16.14
N ALA A 245 13.52 -8.55 -15.45
CA ALA A 245 14.56 -9.43 -15.98
C ALA A 245 13.98 -10.70 -16.63
N GLY A 246 12.66 -10.80 -16.77
CA GLY A 246 11.96 -11.91 -17.43
C GLY A 246 11.79 -13.15 -16.55
N MET A 247 12.13 -13.10 -15.27
CA MET A 247 11.97 -14.22 -14.34
C MET A 247 10.61 -14.19 -13.67
N LYS A 248 9.92 -15.34 -13.63
CA LYS A 248 8.65 -15.48 -12.90
C LYS A 248 8.87 -15.22 -11.41
N ARG A 249 8.07 -14.34 -10.81
CA ARG A 249 8.14 -14.02 -9.38
C ARG A 249 6.76 -13.92 -8.74
N ASN A 250 6.67 -14.41 -7.51
CA ASN A 250 5.46 -14.28 -6.70
C ASN A 250 5.20 -12.80 -6.41
N GLY A 251 3.96 -12.35 -6.58
CA GLY A 251 3.57 -10.97 -6.31
C GLY A 251 3.52 -10.04 -7.51
N ILE A 252 4.21 -10.35 -8.63
CA ILE A 252 4.21 -9.50 -9.83
C ILE A 252 2.78 -9.31 -10.36
N ARG A 253 2.04 -10.42 -10.50
CA ARG A 253 0.67 -10.39 -11.00
C ARG A 253 -0.23 -9.58 -10.07
N GLU A 254 -0.09 -9.79 -8.77
CA GLU A 254 -0.89 -9.11 -7.76
C GLU A 254 -0.61 -7.60 -7.72
N LEU A 255 0.65 -7.18 -7.85
CA LEU A 255 1.03 -5.77 -8.00
C LEU A 255 0.49 -5.18 -9.30
N HIS A 256 0.55 -5.91 -10.42
CA HIS A 256 -0.02 -5.46 -11.69
C HIS A 256 -1.53 -5.24 -11.57
N MET A 257 -2.25 -6.15 -10.92
CA MET A 257 -3.69 -6.01 -10.68
C MET A 257 -4.01 -4.80 -9.82
N PHE A 258 -3.24 -4.57 -8.75
CA PHE A 258 -3.37 -3.36 -7.95
C PHE A 258 -3.18 -2.09 -8.80
N LEU A 259 -2.15 -2.05 -9.67
CA LEU A 259 -1.91 -0.92 -10.56
C LEU A 259 -3.04 -0.72 -11.57
N VAL A 260 -3.62 -1.80 -12.12
CA VAL A 260 -4.81 -1.71 -12.99
C VAL A 260 -5.98 -1.09 -12.25
N LEU A 261 -6.28 -1.53 -11.01
CA LEU A 261 -7.34 -0.95 -10.20
C LEU A 261 -7.09 0.53 -9.87
N ALA A 262 -5.84 0.89 -9.56
CA ALA A 262 -5.44 2.26 -9.25
C ALA A 262 -5.53 3.19 -10.48
N ALA A 263 -5.08 2.72 -11.64
CA ALA A 263 -5.16 3.45 -12.90
C ALA A 263 -6.59 3.61 -13.39
N ALA A 264 -7.46 2.62 -13.15
CA ALA A 264 -8.90 2.75 -13.36
C ALA A 264 -9.58 3.67 -12.33
N GLY A 265 -8.86 4.16 -11.31
CA GLY A 265 -9.39 5.03 -10.25
C GLY A 265 -10.36 4.34 -9.29
N MET A 266 -10.34 3.00 -9.21
CA MET A 266 -11.27 2.23 -8.36
C MET A 266 -10.81 2.13 -6.91
N THR A 267 -9.52 2.38 -6.65
CA THR A 267 -8.89 2.28 -5.33
C THR A 267 -8.06 3.51 -5.01
N ALA A 268 -8.08 3.92 -3.74
CA ALA A 268 -7.21 4.97 -3.23
C ALA A 268 -5.95 4.38 -2.59
N THR A 269 -5.99 3.14 -2.12
CA THR A 269 -4.87 2.54 -1.41
C THR A 269 -4.89 1.03 -1.40
N GLY A 270 -3.72 0.42 -1.22
CA GLY A 270 -3.64 -0.98 -0.90
C GLY A 270 -2.53 -1.35 0.05
N SER A 271 -2.62 -2.57 0.56
CA SER A 271 -1.57 -3.22 1.35
C SER A 271 -1.12 -4.50 0.65
N PHE A 272 0.19 -4.69 0.61
CA PHE A 272 0.84 -5.85 0.02
C PHE A 272 1.75 -6.49 1.07
N GLY A 273 1.71 -7.82 1.21
CA GLY A 273 2.51 -8.55 2.19
C GLY A 273 3.49 -9.53 1.56
N THR A 274 4.74 -9.52 1.99
CA THR A 274 5.72 -10.57 1.71
C THR A 274 6.20 -11.21 3.00
N GLY A 275 6.66 -12.46 2.94
CA GLY A 275 7.23 -13.18 4.07
C GLY A 275 8.67 -13.62 3.81
N GLY A 276 9.22 -14.41 4.73
CA GLY A 276 10.59 -14.94 4.63
C GLY A 276 11.64 -14.10 5.36
N TRP A 277 11.23 -13.03 6.06
CA TRP A 277 12.15 -12.13 6.77
C TRP A 277 12.53 -12.62 8.17
N ASP A 278 11.88 -13.66 8.71
CA ASP A 278 12.15 -14.16 10.07
C ASP A 278 13.33 -15.14 10.11
N SER A 279 14.52 -14.60 9.84
CA SER A 279 15.74 -15.36 9.64
C SER A 279 16.52 -15.63 10.93
N HIS A 280 15.94 -16.46 11.79
CA HIS A 280 16.60 -16.98 13.01
C HIS A 280 17.77 -17.96 12.74
N GLY A 281 18.03 -18.30 11.48
CA GLY A 281 19.21 -19.06 11.05
C GLY A 281 19.57 -18.73 9.61
N ASN A 282 20.85 -18.92 9.25
CA ASN A 282 21.37 -18.66 7.90
C ASN A 282 20.94 -17.28 7.33
N HIS A 283 21.07 -16.24 8.17
CA HIS A 283 20.55 -14.90 7.95
C HIS A 283 20.94 -14.34 6.58
N ASP A 284 22.24 -14.33 6.28
CA ASP A 284 22.76 -13.66 5.09
C ASP A 284 22.20 -14.24 3.78
N ASN A 285 22.08 -15.57 3.69
CA ASN A 285 21.47 -16.20 2.51
C ASN A 285 19.96 -15.94 2.44
N ALA A 286 19.26 -16.09 3.56
CA ALA A 286 17.81 -15.88 3.61
C ALA A 286 17.46 -14.43 3.24
N HIS A 287 18.10 -13.46 3.89
CA HIS A 287 17.91 -12.04 3.61
C HIS A 287 18.41 -11.64 2.23
N THR A 288 19.47 -12.24 1.67
CA THR A 288 19.91 -11.94 0.30
C THR A 288 18.80 -12.29 -0.71
N ASN A 289 18.16 -13.45 -0.52
CA ASN A 289 17.06 -13.88 -1.39
C ASN A 289 15.84 -12.97 -1.25
N THR A 290 15.38 -12.69 -0.03
CA THR A 290 14.20 -11.83 0.17
C THR A 290 14.46 -10.38 -0.23
N LEU A 291 15.69 -9.86 -0.04
CA LEU A 291 16.11 -8.56 -0.56
C LEU A 291 16.04 -8.51 -2.08
N THR A 292 16.58 -9.51 -2.76
CA THR A 292 16.54 -9.62 -4.23
C THR A 292 15.09 -9.64 -4.72
N ASP A 293 14.23 -10.42 -4.08
CA ASP A 293 12.80 -10.51 -4.42
C ASP A 293 12.11 -9.16 -4.21
N MET A 294 12.34 -8.51 -3.07
CA MET A 294 11.76 -7.21 -2.74
C MET A 294 12.21 -6.13 -3.72
N THR A 295 13.51 -5.98 -3.98
CA THR A 295 14.03 -4.94 -4.86
C THR A 295 13.49 -5.10 -6.27
N ARG A 296 13.37 -6.33 -6.77
CA ARG A 296 12.80 -6.61 -8.10
C ARG A 296 11.29 -6.42 -8.17
N LEU A 297 10.55 -6.73 -7.11
CA LEU A 297 9.13 -6.44 -7.02
C LEU A 297 8.87 -4.93 -7.04
N LEU A 298 9.66 -4.16 -6.28
CA LEU A 298 9.57 -2.70 -6.26
C LEU A 298 10.02 -2.07 -7.59
N ASP A 299 11.05 -2.65 -8.23
CA ASP A 299 11.51 -2.25 -9.55
C ASP A 299 10.41 -2.41 -10.61
N TYR A 300 9.77 -3.58 -10.63
CA TYR A 300 8.61 -3.86 -11.46
C TYR A 300 7.45 -2.90 -11.15
N LEU A 301 7.05 -2.79 -9.89
CA LEU A 301 5.95 -1.92 -9.43
C LEU A 301 6.15 -0.49 -9.94
N TRP A 302 7.34 0.07 -9.72
CA TRP A 302 7.62 1.46 -10.05
C TRP A 302 7.62 1.69 -11.56
N THR A 303 8.36 0.87 -12.31
CA THR A 303 8.43 0.99 -13.78
C THR A 303 7.06 0.76 -14.42
N LYS A 304 6.29 -0.22 -13.94
CA LYS A 304 4.94 -0.47 -14.46
C LYS A 304 3.99 0.68 -14.12
N ALA A 305 4.04 1.21 -12.89
CA ALA A 305 3.24 2.36 -12.50
C ALA A 305 3.52 3.60 -13.37
N GLU A 306 4.78 3.87 -13.69
CA GLU A 306 5.14 4.95 -14.62
C GLU A 306 4.58 4.72 -16.03
N GLY A 307 4.72 3.50 -16.57
CA GLY A 307 4.14 3.14 -17.85
C GLY A 307 2.61 3.22 -17.91
N MET A 308 1.94 3.13 -16.76
CA MET A 308 0.49 3.27 -16.60
C MET A 308 0.05 4.70 -16.21
N GLY A 309 0.98 5.67 -16.19
CA GLY A 309 0.66 7.06 -15.85
C GLY A 309 0.37 7.32 -14.36
N LEU A 310 0.75 6.38 -13.48
CA LEU A 310 0.55 6.46 -12.03
C LEU A 310 1.74 7.06 -11.28
N GLY A 311 2.89 7.27 -11.92
CA GLY A 311 4.14 7.66 -11.26
C GLY A 311 4.02 8.89 -10.35
N ASP A 312 3.32 9.95 -10.79
CA ASP A 312 3.16 11.18 -10.00
C ASP A 312 2.11 11.05 -8.87
N ARG A 313 1.32 9.96 -8.90
CA ARG A 313 0.26 9.68 -7.93
C ARG A 313 0.68 8.65 -6.89
N LEU A 314 1.55 7.72 -7.24
CA LEU A 314 1.94 6.61 -6.38
C LEU A 314 2.86 7.07 -5.23
N VAL A 315 2.49 6.70 -4.02
CA VAL A 315 3.31 6.77 -2.82
C VAL A 315 3.45 5.36 -2.28
N VAL A 316 4.68 4.86 -2.18
CA VAL A 316 4.95 3.52 -1.64
C VAL A 316 5.56 3.67 -0.26
N HIS A 317 4.96 3.05 0.75
CA HIS A 317 5.51 2.96 2.11
C HIS A 317 5.94 1.51 2.33
N VAL A 318 7.24 1.27 2.48
CA VAL A 318 7.78 -0.05 2.77
C VAL A 318 8.14 -0.13 4.24
N THR A 319 7.59 -1.13 4.91
CA THR A 319 7.67 -1.32 6.35
C THR A 319 7.79 -2.81 6.70
N SER A 320 8.03 -3.12 7.96
CA SER A 320 8.12 -4.48 8.50
C SER A 320 7.47 -4.50 9.89
N ASP A 321 7.36 -5.68 10.49
CA ASP A 321 6.88 -5.85 11.85
C ASP A 321 7.97 -5.48 12.87
N VAL A 322 8.97 -6.34 13.08
CA VAL A 322 10.11 -6.10 13.98
C VAL A 322 11.37 -5.75 13.16
N GLY A 323 12.47 -5.47 13.84
CA GLY A 323 13.80 -5.47 13.24
C GLY A 323 14.52 -6.79 13.49
N ARG A 324 15.76 -6.88 13.03
CA ARG A 324 16.69 -7.97 13.37
C ARG A 324 17.79 -7.46 14.30
N THR A 325 18.21 -8.31 15.24
CA THR A 325 19.30 -7.96 16.17
C THR A 325 20.55 -7.57 15.40
N PRO A 326 21.36 -6.62 15.90
CA PRO A 326 22.64 -6.31 15.27
C PRO A 326 23.52 -7.54 15.20
N GLY A 327 23.65 -8.27 16.30
CA GLY A 327 24.49 -9.47 16.41
C GLY A 327 23.82 -10.74 15.87
N TYR A 328 24.67 -11.68 15.45
CA TYR A 328 24.26 -13.02 15.03
C TYR A 328 24.12 -13.96 16.23
N ASN A 329 23.16 -14.88 16.15
CA ASN A 329 22.97 -15.96 17.11
C ASN A 329 23.80 -17.21 16.74
N ALA A 330 23.70 -18.28 17.55
CA ALA A 330 24.50 -19.50 17.36
C ALA A 330 24.20 -20.26 16.05
N THR A 331 23.07 -20.01 15.41
CA THR A 331 22.64 -20.66 14.14
C THR A 331 22.92 -19.78 12.92
N ASN A 332 23.80 -18.79 13.07
CA ASN A 332 24.09 -17.79 12.05
C ASN A 332 22.84 -17.00 11.61
N GLY A 333 21.88 -16.84 12.52
CA GLY A 333 20.67 -16.07 12.34
C GLY A 333 20.71 -14.74 13.08
N LYS A 334 19.63 -13.97 12.98
CA LYS A 334 19.38 -12.79 13.82
C LYS A 334 18.01 -12.87 14.48
N ASP A 335 17.94 -12.46 15.74
CA ASP A 335 16.72 -12.51 16.55
C ASP A 335 15.91 -11.22 16.43
N HIS A 336 14.80 -11.12 17.15
CA HIS A 336 13.88 -9.98 17.06
C HIS A 336 14.48 -8.73 17.70
N TRP A 337 14.32 -7.59 17.04
CA TRP A 337 14.78 -6.28 17.55
C TRP A 337 13.65 -5.26 17.58
N SER A 338 13.63 -4.44 18.64
CA SER A 338 12.60 -3.41 18.83
C SER A 338 12.88 -2.12 18.08
N LEU A 339 13.97 -2.06 17.31
CA LEU A 339 14.25 -0.97 16.37
C LEU A 339 14.16 -1.46 14.93
N GLY A 340 13.53 -0.64 14.09
CA GLY A 340 13.40 -0.90 12.67
C GLY A 340 13.64 0.33 11.81
N SER A 341 13.36 0.16 10.52
CA SER A 341 13.41 1.22 9.52
C SER A 341 12.22 1.13 8.58
N ASP A 342 11.86 2.26 7.98
CA ASP A 342 10.99 2.31 6.81
C ASP A 342 11.72 2.96 5.65
N PHE A 343 11.19 2.79 4.45
CA PHE A 343 11.45 3.76 3.40
C PHE A 343 10.17 4.11 2.65
N ILE A 344 10.13 5.34 2.15
CA ILE A 344 9.03 5.88 1.38
C ILE A 344 9.54 6.22 -0.02
N MET A 345 8.77 5.84 -1.05
CA MET A 345 9.04 6.17 -2.43
C MET A 345 7.96 7.09 -3.01
N ALA A 346 8.36 8.19 -3.62
CA ALA A 346 7.50 9.08 -4.39
C ALA A 346 8.27 9.75 -5.52
N LYS A 347 7.67 9.86 -6.72
CA LYS A 347 8.29 10.51 -7.88
C LYS A 347 8.42 12.01 -7.64
N ASN A 348 9.58 12.58 -8.01
CA ASN A 348 9.86 14.02 -7.93
C ASN A 348 9.58 14.62 -6.53
N ALA A 349 9.71 13.83 -5.48
CA ALA A 349 9.45 14.28 -4.13
C ALA A 349 10.61 15.16 -3.62
N PRO A 350 10.35 16.41 -3.21
CA PRO A 350 11.41 17.32 -2.77
C PRO A 350 12.10 16.82 -1.48
N TRP A 351 11.44 15.98 -0.71
CA TRP A 351 11.95 15.37 0.52
C TRP A 351 12.71 14.06 0.31
N ALA A 352 12.84 13.57 -0.92
CA ALA A 352 13.58 12.34 -1.23
C ALA A 352 15.11 12.57 -1.28
N ASN A 353 15.88 11.53 -1.59
CA ASN A 353 17.33 11.50 -1.54
C ASN A 353 17.88 11.92 -0.17
N ARG A 354 17.25 11.41 0.90
CA ARG A 354 17.50 11.80 2.29
C ARG A 354 17.37 10.63 3.24
N ILE A 355 18.07 10.74 4.36
CA ILE A 355 17.93 9.87 5.53
C ILE A 355 17.34 10.74 6.64
N VAL A 356 16.35 10.20 7.34
CA VAL A 356 15.72 10.81 8.51
C VAL A 356 15.67 9.79 9.64
N GLY A 357 15.78 10.28 10.88
CA GLY A 357 16.02 9.40 12.02
C GLY A 357 17.46 8.88 12.09
N VAL A 358 17.82 8.32 13.24
CA VAL A 358 19.17 7.84 13.56
C VAL A 358 19.07 6.62 14.46
N SER A 359 19.87 5.59 14.18
CA SER A 359 20.18 4.51 15.12
C SER A 359 21.66 4.62 15.53
N GLY A 360 22.00 4.13 16.72
CA GLY A 360 23.36 4.17 17.22
C GLY A 360 24.31 3.19 16.50
N PRO A 361 25.59 3.14 16.89
CA PRO A 361 26.59 2.25 16.28
C PRO A 361 26.24 0.76 16.35
N ALA A 362 25.47 0.34 17.35
CA ALA A 362 24.95 -1.02 17.53
C ALA A 362 23.43 -1.07 17.31
N HIS A 363 22.90 -0.17 16.46
CA HIS A 363 21.47 0.00 16.20
C HIS A 363 20.60 0.11 17.46
N GLN A 364 21.14 0.74 18.50
CA GLN A 364 20.39 1.14 19.68
C GLN A 364 19.62 2.44 19.42
N ARG A 365 18.54 2.67 20.16
CA ARG A 365 17.74 3.90 20.03
C ARG A 365 18.54 5.13 20.39
N VAL A 366 18.35 6.18 19.60
CA VAL A 366 18.97 7.49 19.78
C VAL A 366 17.86 8.52 19.88
N LYS A 367 17.97 9.42 20.87
CA LYS A 367 17.07 10.57 20.95
C LYS A 367 17.45 11.56 19.86
N ILE A 368 16.46 12.09 19.16
CA ILE A 368 16.65 13.06 18.09
C ILE A 368 15.85 14.33 18.35
N ASN A 369 16.37 15.44 17.85
CA ASN A 369 15.65 16.69 17.81
C ASN A 369 14.57 16.64 16.72
N LEU A 370 13.34 17.04 17.05
CA LEU A 370 12.19 16.96 16.14
C LEU A 370 12.31 17.84 14.88
N ASN A 371 13.08 18.92 14.97
CA ASN A 371 13.22 19.91 13.90
C ASN A 371 14.47 19.70 13.05
N THR A 372 15.57 19.21 13.63
CA THR A 372 16.82 18.97 12.91
C THR A 372 17.02 17.50 12.51
N LEU A 373 16.30 16.58 13.17
CA LEU A 373 16.41 15.13 13.04
C LEU A 373 17.81 14.58 13.38
N LEU A 374 18.62 15.39 14.06
CA LEU A 374 19.96 15.02 14.55
C LEU A 374 19.90 14.47 15.98
N PRO A 375 20.90 13.69 16.41
CA PRO A 375 21.00 13.25 17.80
C PRO A 375 20.98 14.43 18.78
N ASP A 376 20.16 14.30 19.82
CA ASP A 376 19.96 15.31 20.86
C ASP A 376 19.56 14.63 22.17
N ASN A 377 20.34 14.81 23.23
CA ASN A 377 20.07 14.20 24.55
C ASN A 377 18.75 14.67 25.17
N ASN A 378 18.29 15.87 24.79
CA ASN A 378 17.01 16.45 25.20
C ASN A 378 15.88 16.16 24.20
N GLY A 379 16.17 15.44 23.12
CA GLY A 379 15.22 15.05 22.10
C GLY A 379 14.30 13.89 22.51
N VAL A 380 13.62 13.33 21.52
CA VAL A 380 12.71 12.19 21.68
C VAL A 380 13.19 10.99 20.87
N TYR A 381 12.78 9.79 21.25
CA TYR A 381 12.98 8.62 20.39
C TYR A 381 12.02 8.71 19.19
N LEU A 382 12.55 8.50 17.99
CA LEU A 382 11.71 8.30 16.82
C LEU A 382 10.86 7.04 17.05
N GLN A 383 9.57 7.13 16.78
CA GLN A 383 8.59 6.06 17.04
C GLN A 383 7.63 5.99 15.87
N THR A 384 6.90 4.89 15.75
CA THR A 384 5.88 4.69 14.72
C THR A 384 4.84 5.82 14.70
N LYS A 385 4.40 6.31 15.87
CA LYS A 385 3.44 7.43 15.96
C LYS A 385 3.89 8.66 15.16
N HIS A 386 5.19 8.96 15.14
CA HIS A 386 5.76 10.08 14.41
C HIS A 386 5.70 9.84 12.89
N VAL A 387 6.12 8.66 12.44
CA VAL A 387 6.10 8.28 11.02
C VAL A 387 4.67 8.33 10.47
N HIS A 388 3.71 7.74 11.18
CA HIS A 388 2.31 7.72 10.75
C HIS A 388 1.64 9.10 10.82
N ALA A 389 1.97 9.93 11.82
CA ALA A 389 1.47 11.31 11.87
C ALA A 389 1.97 12.13 10.67
N GLU A 390 3.25 12.00 10.31
CA GLU A 390 3.83 12.68 9.14
C GLU A 390 3.30 12.11 7.83
N LEU A 391 3.05 10.79 7.72
CA LEU A 391 2.41 10.19 6.55
C LEU A 391 0.99 10.74 6.34
N ARG A 392 0.22 10.96 7.41
CA ARG A 392 -1.11 11.60 7.31
C ARG A 392 -1.03 13.01 6.73
N LYS A 393 -0.01 13.79 7.10
CA LYS A 393 0.25 15.12 6.52
C LYS A 393 0.65 15.03 5.05
N LEU A 394 1.57 14.10 4.72
CA LEU A 394 1.98 13.86 3.33
C LEU A 394 0.79 13.49 2.43
N LEU A 395 -0.16 12.72 2.95
CA LEU A 395 -1.38 12.30 2.25
C LEU A 395 -2.50 13.35 2.30
N GLY A 396 -2.31 14.48 2.99
CA GLY A 396 -3.29 15.56 3.09
C GLY A 396 -4.55 15.21 3.90
N ILE A 397 -4.46 14.25 4.82
CA ILE A 397 -5.60 13.78 5.63
C ILE A 397 -5.48 14.11 7.10
N ASP A 398 -4.41 14.78 7.54
CA ASP A 398 -4.15 15.07 8.95
C ASP A 398 -5.24 15.93 9.61
N SER A 399 -5.80 16.90 8.87
CA SER A 399 -6.90 17.75 9.35
C SER A 399 -8.30 17.13 9.19
N HIS A 400 -8.42 15.96 8.55
CA HIS A 400 -9.69 15.28 8.35
C HIS A 400 -10.31 14.84 9.70
N ALA A 401 -11.63 14.93 9.84
CA ALA A 401 -12.33 14.63 11.10
C ALA A 401 -12.02 13.22 11.64
N LEU A 402 -11.89 12.22 10.75
CA LEU A 402 -11.47 10.87 11.15
C LEU A 402 -10.02 10.84 11.67
N ALA A 403 -9.09 11.54 11.04
CA ALA A 403 -7.71 11.57 11.51
C ALA A 403 -7.58 12.27 12.88
N GLN A 404 -8.39 13.30 13.13
CA GLN A 404 -8.48 13.98 14.42
C GLN A 404 -9.12 13.09 15.50
N ARG A 405 -10.13 12.28 15.14
CA ARG A 405 -10.70 11.26 16.04
C ARG A 405 -9.66 10.23 16.47
N TYR A 406 -8.83 9.76 15.54
CA TYR A 406 -7.75 8.79 15.80
C TYR A 406 -6.39 9.47 15.95
N ASN A 407 -6.32 10.56 16.72
CA ASN A 407 -5.10 11.33 16.91
C ASN A 407 -4.01 10.50 17.62
N LEU A 408 -2.83 10.40 17.00
CA LEU A 408 -1.70 9.61 17.49
C LEU A 408 -0.94 10.27 18.66
N LYS A 409 -1.28 11.52 19.00
CA LYS A 409 -0.60 12.32 20.04
C LYS A 409 0.92 12.36 19.82
N ALA A 410 1.33 12.39 18.55
CA ALA A 410 2.71 12.52 18.14
C ALA A 410 3.12 14.00 18.16
N GLU A 411 4.31 14.25 18.65
CA GLU A 411 4.98 15.53 18.54
C GLU A 411 5.24 15.84 17.06
N ALA A 412 5.09 17.11 16.66
CA ALA A 412 5.34 17.50 15.28
C ALA A 412 6.81 17.27 14.92
N MET A 413 7.07 16.66 13.76
CA MET A 413 8.41 16.26 13.34
C MET A 413 8.66 16.69 11.90
N ALA A 414 9.87 17.15 11.59
CA ALA A 414 10.21 17.65 10.26
C ALA A 414 10.56 16.54 9.23
N LEU A 415 9.90 15.36 9.30
CA LEU A 415 10.29 14.15 8.56
C LEU A 415 10.29 14.37 7.03
N PHE A 416 9.26 15.07 6.51
CA PHE A 416 9.14 15.41 5.09
C PHE A 416 9.58 16.85 4.75
N ASN A 417 10.25 17.56 5.66
CA ASN A 417 10.82 18.88 5.35
C ASN A 417 12.09 18.70 4.50
N PRO A 418 12.12 19.16 3.23
CA PRO A 418 13.25 18.93 2.33
C PRO A 418 14.58 19.52 2.81
N ALA A 419 14.56 20.52 3.71
CA ALA A 419 15.76 21.15 4.25
C ALA A 419 16.43 20.40 5.42
N VAL A 420 15.77 19.39 6.00
CA VAL A 420 16.20 18.76 7.27
C VAL A 420 16.58 17.29 7.12
N SER A 421 17.85 16.92 7.23
CA SER A 421 18.30 15.52 7.06
C SER A 421 19.18 15.08 8.22
N SER A 422 19.07 13.81 8.64
CA SER A 422 20.04 13.23 9.58
C SER A 422 21.39 12.94 8.92
N GLY A 423 21.37 12.75 7.59
CA GLY A 423 22.53 12.47 6.75
C GLY A 423 23.08 11.06 6.94
N ILE A 424 24.15 10.75 6.19
CA ILE A 424 24.90 9.51 6.40
C ILE A 424 25.65 9.63 7.73
N ARG A 425 25.33 8.74 8.66
CA ARG A 425 26.07 8.55 9.91
C ARG A 425 26.83 7.22 9.79
N VAL A 426 28.13 7.25 10.14
CA VAL A 426 29.00 6.06 10.13
C VAL A 426 29.09 5.49 11.53
#